data_AF-A0A497KB15-F1
#
_entry.id   AF-A0A497KB15-F1
#
_cell.length_a   1.000
_cell.length_b   1.000
_cell.length_c   1.000
_cell.angle_alpha   90.00
_cell.angle_beta   90.00
_cell.angle_gamma   90.00
#
_symmetry.space_group_name_H-M   'P 1'
#
loop_
_entity.id
_entity.type
_entity.pdbx_description
1 polymer ?
#
loop_
_entity_poly.entity_id
_entity_poly.type
_entity_poly.pdbx_seq_one_letter_code
_entity_poly.pdbx_strand_id
1 'polypeptide(L)'
;MTYVILIYLSPLHYNGETLIIPCEIAVKSVIPSIKAAIAKELVEKYGLKQSQAAELLGISQSAVSKYTRHVRGRMIKIENVEEIKPLIDEMVSILIERKQKRIEFLQIFCQTCLLIRKTGLMCEFCRKTEPKITTEECKFCLSQDCFYSKTLFKSDTANSKR
;
A
#
# COMPACT_ATOMS: atom_id res chain seq x y z
N MET A 1 9.85 -20.89 -3.86
CA MET A 1 9.44 -20.49 -2.50
C MET A 1 8.14 -19.67 -2.49
N THR A 2 7.16 -20.07 -3.32
CA THR A 2 5.86 -19.37 -3.48
C THR A 2 4.70 -20.12 -2.81
N TYR A 3 4.95 -21.35 -2.36
CA TYR A 3 3.91 -22.25 -1.85
C TYR A 3 3.64 -22.11 -0.35
N VAL A 4 4.55 -21.51 0.44
CA VAL A 4 4.41 -21.48 1.91
C VAL A 4 3.48 -20.35 2.41
N ILE A 5 3.23 -19.31 1.60
CA ILE A 5 2.32 -18.21 1.99
C ILE A 5 0.85 -18.59 1.83
N LEU A 6 0.53 -19.59 0.98
CA LEU A 6 -0.85 -20.01 0.72
C LEU A 6 -1.52 -20.74 1.90
N ILE A 7 -0.75 -21.16 2.91
CA ILE A 7 -1.27 -21.95 4.05
C ILE A 7 -1.80 -21.03 5.18
N TYR A 8 -1.45 -19.74 5.20
CA TYR A 8 -1.74 -18.87 6.36
C TYR A 8 -2.93 -17.91 6.22
N LEU A 9 -3.75 -18.05 5.18
CA LEU A 9 -4.95 -17.21 5.00
C LEU A 9 -6.14 -18.07 4.56
N SER A 10 -6.47 -19.08 5.36
CA SER A 10 -7.79 -19.72 5.29
C SER A 10 -8.85 -18.66 5.62
N PRO A 11 -9.93 -18.54 4.83
CA PRO A 11 -11.01 -17.62 5.14
C PRO A 11 -11.57 -17.92 6.55
N LEU A 12 -11.80 -16.89 7.36
CA LEU A 12 -12.49 -17.07 8.62
C LEU A 12 -13.95 -17.45 8.31
N HIS A 13 -14.38 -18.61 8.80
CA HIS A 13 -15.78 -19.01 8.75
C HIS A 13 -16.42 -18.70 10.10
N TYR A 14 -17.35 -17.76 10.10
CA TYR A 14 -18.15 -17.40 11.28
C TYR A 14 -19.62 -17.72 10.97
N ASN A 15 -20.24 -18.59 11.77
CA ASN A 15 -21.65 -19.01 11.58
C ASN A 15 -22.01 -19.48 10.15
N GLY A 16 -21.08 -20.13 9.44
CA GLY A 16 -21.31 -20.62 8.07
C GLY A 16 -21.14 -19.56 6.98
N GLU A 17 -20.74 -18.34 7.33
CA GLU A 17 -20.45 -17.25 6.41
C GLU A 17 -18.95 -16.94 6.36
N THR A 18 -18.47 -16.58 5.17
CA THR A 18 -17.07 -16.25 4.93
C THR A 18 -16.82 -14.81 5.34
N LEU A 19 -16.23 -14.58 6.51
CA LEU A 19 -15.92 -13.23 6.97
C LEU A 19 -14.65 -12.72 6.30
N ILE A 20 -14.75 -11.62 5.53
CA ILE A 20 -13.56 -10.97 4.97
C ILE A 20 -12.98 -9.93 5.92
N ILE A 21 -11.66 -9.97 6.11
CA ILE A 21 -10.92 -8.90 6.79
C ILE A 21 -10.34 -7.98 5.70
N PRO A 22 -10.70 -6.68 5.66
CA PRO A 22 -10.20 -5.77 4.61
C PRO A 22 -8.68 -5.71 4.53
N CYS A 23 -7.98 -5.83 5.66
CA CYS A 23 -6.51 -5.86 5.67
C CYS A 23 -5.94 -7.09 4.93
N GLU A 24 -6.59 -8.26 4.99
CA GLU A 24 -6.16 -9.46 4.26
C GLU A 24 -6.33 -9.29 2.75
N ILE A 25 -7.42 -8.64 2.34
CA ILE A 25 -7.63 -8.25 0.95
C ILE A 25 -6.59 -7.19 0.54
N ALA A 26 -6.27 -6.24 1.42
CA ALA A 26 -5.30 -5.19 1.17
C ALA A 26 -3.89 -5.74 0.95
N VAL A 27 -3.47 -6.77 1.70
CA VAL A 27 -2.18 -7.45 1.48
C VAL A 27 -2.08 -8.07 0.09
N LYS A 28 -3.21 -8.53 -0.49
CA LYS A 28 -3.26 -9.15 -1.81
C LYS A 28 -3.45 -8.13 -2.96
N SER A 29 -3.85 -6.90 -2.65
CA SER A 29 -4.24 -5.89 -3.66
C SER A 29 -3.54 -4.54 -3.45
N VAL A 30 -3.83 -3.87 -2.34
CA VAL A 30 -3.33 -2.52 -1.99
C VAL A 30 -1.81 -2.50 -1.80
N ILE A 31 -1.25 -3.38 -0.95
CA ILE A 31 0.18 -3.39 -0.64
C ILE A 31 1.04 -3.62 -1.89
N PRO A 32 0.75 -4.60 -2.76
CA PRO A 32 1.45 -4.76 -4.04
C PRO A 32 1.34 -3.52 -4.93
N SER A 33 0.18 -2.84 -4.94
CA SER A 33 -0.03 -1.63 -5.75
C SER A 33 0.86 -0.48 -5.27
N ILE A 34 0.95 -0.25 -3.96
CA ILE A 34 1.85 0.77 -3.38
C ILE A 34 3.31 0.43 -3.72
N LYS A 35 3.75 -0.81 -3.49
CA LYS A 35 5.13 -1.22 -3.80
C LYS A 35 5.46 -1.09 -5.28
N ALA A 36 4.49 -1.34 -6.16
CA ALA A 36 4.67 -1.18 -7.60
C ALA A 36 4.84 0.30 -7.99
N ALA A 37 4.05 1.20 -7.42
CA ALA A 37 4.19 2.64 -7.65
C ALA A 37 5.56 3.15 -7.16
N ILE A 38 6.00 2.75 -5.96
CA ILE A 38 7.34 3.11 -5.45
C ILE A 38 8.44 2.56 -6.37
N ALA A 39 8.33 1.29 -6.80
CA ALA A 39 9.31 0.68 -7.71
C ALA A 39 9.38 1.40 -9.06
N LYS A 40 8.23 1.83 -9.57
CA LYS A 40 8.13 2.59 -10.83
C LYS A 40 8.81 3.95 -10.71
N GLU A 41 8.52 4.71 -9.65
CA GLU A 41 9.18 6.00 -9.39
C GLU A 41 10.70 5.84 -9.26
N LEU A 42 11.18 4.84 -8.50
CA LEU A 42 12.62 4.58 -8.34
C LEU A 42 13.33 4.30 -9.68
N VAL A 43 12.69 3.54 -10.57
CA VAL A 43 13.30 3.16 -11.86
C VAL A 43 13.13 4.25 -12.91
N GLU A 44 11.93 4.78 -13.08
CA GLU A 44 11.58 5.70 -14.18
C GLU A 44 12.03 7.14 -13.90
N LYS A 45 11.85 7.63 -12.66
CA LYS A 45 12.16 9.03 -12.30
C LYS A 45 13.57 9.19 -11.74
N TYR A 46 14.02 8.23 -10.92
CA TYR A 46 15.36 8.28 -10.30
C TYR A 46 16.42 7.47 -11.06
N GLY A 47 16.03 6.72 -12.09
CA GLY A 47 16.98 6.01 -12.98
C GLY A 47 17.69 4.81 -12.33
N LEU A 48 17.17 4.27 -11.22
CA LEU A 48 17.81 3.13 -10.55
C LEU A 48 17.70 1.86 -11.40
N LYS A 49 18.72 1.00 -11.33
CA LYS A 49 18.62 -0.36 -11.86
C LYS A 49 17.55 -1.13 -11.07
N GLN A 50 16.85 -2.04 -11.74
CA GLN A 50 15.81 -2.86 -11.11
C GLN A 50 16.32 -3.66 -9.90
N SER A 51 17.60 -4.08 -9.90
CA SER A 51 18.24 -4.74 -8.76
C SER A 51 18.40 -3.82 -7.54
N GLN A 52 18.76 -2.55 -7.75
CA GLN A 52 18.90 -1.56 -6.68
C GLN A 52 17.53 -1.19 -6.09
N ALA A 53 16.52 -1.01 -6.95
CA ALA A 53 15.15 -0.79 -6.49
C ALA A 53 14.61 -1.99 -5.69
N ALA A 54 14.96 -3.21 -6.11
CA ALA A 54 14.57 -4.44 -5.40
C ALA A 54 15.20 -4.54 -4.01
N GLU A 55 16.47 -4.17 -3.88
CA GLU A 55 17.20 -4.10 -2.62
C GLU A 55 16.55 -3.10 -1.65
N LEU A 56 16.26 -1.87 -2.11
CA LEU A 56 15.61 -0.84 -1.30
C LEU A 56 14.21 -1.26 -0.82
N LEU A 57 13.46 -1.98 -1.66
CA LEU A 57 12.08 -2.38 -1.35
C LEU A 57 11.97 -3.73 -0.62
N GLY A 58 13.09 -4.44 -0.45
CA GLY A 58 13.12 -5.79 0.13
C GLY A 58 12.25 -6.78 -0.66
N ILE A 59 12.30 -6.72 -1.99
CA ILE A 59 11.57 -7.63 -2.89
C ILE A 59 12.53 -8.24 -3.92
N SER A 60 12.06 -9.20 -4.73
CA SER A 60 12.90 -9.74 -5.80
C SER A 60 13.01 -8.75 -6.98
N GLN A 61 14.14 -8.78 -7.69
CA GLN A 61 14.29 -8.04 -8.95
C GLN A 61 13.23 -8.45 -9.99
N SER A 62 12.81 -9.72 -9.98
CA SER A 62 11.71 -10.20 -10.81
C SER A 62 10.36 -9.55 -10.46
N ALA A 63 10.11 -9.22 -9.18
CA ALA A 63 8.92 -8.48 -8.77
C ALA A 63 8.97 -7.04 -9.29
N VAL A 64 10.13 -6.36 -9.21
CA VAL A 64 10.32 -5.02 -9.80
C VAL A 64 10.11 -5.03 -11.32
N SER A 65 10.69 -6.02 -12.02
CA SER A 65 10.49 -6.19 -13.46
C SER A 65 9.01 -6.39 -13.80
N LYS A 66 8.27 -7.15 -12.98
CA LYS A 66 6.83 -7.35 -13.15
C LYS A 66 6.01 -6.07 -12.88
N TYR A 67 6.39 -5.30 -11.87
CA TYR A 67 5.73 -4.04 -11.52
C TYR A 67 5.92 -2.98 -12.61
N THR A 68 7.15 -2.80 -13.10
CA THR A 68 7.48 -1.84 -14.17
C THR A 68 6.83 -2.19 -15.51
N ARG A 69 6.69 -3.47 -15.84
CA ARG A 69 6.06 -3.93 -17.10
C ARG A 69 4.53 -3.87 -17.12
N HIS A 70 3.87 -3.34 -16.08
CA HIS A 70 2.41 -3.19 -16.00
C HIS A 70 1.63 -4.48 -16.38
N VAL A 71 2.12 -5.67 -15.95
CA VAL A 71 1.50 -6.94 -16.37
C VAL A 71 0.13 -7.10 -15.69
N ARG A 72 -0.86 -6.73 -16.50
CA ARG A 72 -2.33 -6.65 -16.39
C ARG A 72 -3.04 -7.53 -15.35
N GLY A 73 -4.04 -6.92 -14.70
CA GLY A 73 -5.31 -7.58 -14.34
C GLY A 73 -5.72 -7.60 -12.85
N ARG A 74 -4.79 -7.41 -11.90
CA ARG A 74 -5.06 -7.59 -10.47
C ARG A 74 -4.52 -6.50 -9.54
N MET A 75 -3.99 -5.40 -10.07
CA MET A 75 -3.42 -4.35 -9.25
C MET A 75 -4.31 -3.11 -9.32
N ILE A 76 -4.48 -2.47 -8.17
CA ILE A 76 -5.29 -1.27 -8.05
C ILE A 76 -4.56 -0.14 -8.79
N LYS A 77 -5.26 0.58 -9.65
CA LYS A 77 -4.73 1.77 -10.33
C LYS A 77 -4.72 2.96 -9.37
N ILE A 78 -3.74 2.97 -8.47
CA ILE A 78 -3.58 4.04 -7.47
C ILE A 78 -3.02 5.33 -8.07
N GLU A 79 -2.48 5.26 -9.29
CA GLU A 79 -1.92 6.40 -10.04
C GLU A 79 -2.98 7.47 -10.37
N ASN A 80 -4.26 7.10 -10.38
CA ASN A 80 -5.38 8.00 -10.67
C ASN A 80 -5.90 8.76 -9.43
N VAL A 81 -5.34 8.51 -8.25
CA VAL A 81 -5.75 9.18 -7.00
C VAL A 81 -4.71 10.24 -6.68
N GLU A 82 -5.09 11.51 -6.85
CA GLU A 82 -4.17 12.64 -6.71
C GLU A 82 -3.57 12.72 -5.30
N GLU A 83 -4.33 12.37 -4.28
CA GLU A 83 -3.89 12.44 -2.88
C GLU A 83 -2.85 11.37 -2.52
N ILE A 84 -2.70 10.30 -3.33
CA ILE A 84 -1.74 9.22 -3.09
C ILE A 84 -0.35 9.60 -3.59
N LYS A 85 -0.26 10.33 -4.71
CA LYS A 85 0.99 10.69 -5.35
C LYS A 85 2.01 11.35 -4.39
N PRO A 86 1.66 12.38 -3.60
CA PRO A 86 2.62 12.99 -2.68
C PRO A 86 3.14 12.02 -1.62
N LEU A 87 2.30 11.08 -1.14
CA LEU A 87 2.71 10.07 -0.16
C LEU A 87 3.72 9.08 -0.76
N ILE A 88 3.54 8.70 -2.03
CA ILE A 88 4.48 7.86 -2.76
C ILE A 88 5.82 8.60 -2.95
N ASP A 89 5.78 9.86 -3.38
CA ASP A 89 6.98 10.69 -3.56
C ASP A 89 7.77 10.85 -2.25
N GLU A 90 7.07 11.04 -1.11
CA GLU A 90 7.68 11.13 0.21
C GLU A 90 8.36 9.81 0.62
N MET A 91 7.68 8.67 0.43
CA MET A 91 8.26 7.34 0.68
C MET A 91 9.49 7.07 -0.18
N VAL A 92 9.46 7.45 -1.46
CA VAL A 92 10.60 7.31 -2.38
C VAL A 92 11.77 8.18 -1.91
N SER A 93 11.49 9.41 -1.49
CA SER A 93 12.52 10.34 -0.98
C SER A 93 13.24 9.75 0.24
N ILE A 94 12.48 9.19 1.20
CA ILE A 94 13.06 8.52 2.37
C ILE A 94 14.00 7.37 1.97
N LEU A 95 13.62 6.57 0.97
CA LEU A 95 14.43 5.44 0.49
C LEU A 95 15.71 5.90 -0.21
N ILE A 96 15.62 6.92 -1.07
CA ILE A 96 16.76 7.45 -1.83
C ILE A 96 17.78 8.14 -0.91
N GLU A 97 17.30 8.96 0.02
CA GLU A 97 18.15 9.69 0.96
C GLU A 97 18.78 8.77 2.03
N ARG A 98 18.38 7.49 2.07
CA ARG A 98 18.82 6.49 3.07
C ARG A 98 18.73 7.00 4.51
N LYS A 99 17.74 7.86 4.78
CA LYS A 99 17.53 8.42 6.12
C LYS A 99 17.09 7.29 7.05
N GLN A 100 17.51 7.35 8.32
CA GLN A 100 17.04 6.44 9.38
C GLN A 100 15.61 6.80 9.83
N LYS A 101 14.71 7.01 8.87
CA LYS A 101 13.30 7.43 9.03
C LYS A 101 12.35 6.24 8.91
N ARG A 102 12.73 5.09 9.47
CA ARG A 102 11.95 3.84 9.39
C ARG A 102 10.52 4.02 9.89
N ILE A 103 10.37 4.73 11.01
CA ILE A 103 9.07 4.96 11.66
C ILE A 103 8.17 5.82 10.76
N GLU A 104 8.70 6.91 10.23
CA GLU A 104 8.03 7.81 9.28
C GLU A 104 7.59 7.08 8.00
N PHE A 105 8.48 6.27 7.42
CA PHE A 105 8.15 5.45 6.25
C PHE A 105 6.95 4.51 6.52
N LEU A 106 6.96 3.80 7.65
CA LEU A 106 5.87 2.90 8.03
C LEU A 106 4.54 3.64 8.21
N GLN A 107 4.60 4.87 8.71
CA GLN A 107 3.42 5.70 8.94
C GLN A 107 2.81 6.19 7.64
N ILE A 108 3.64 6.72 6.73
CA ILE A 108 3.19 7.15 5.40
C ILE A 108 2.64 5.95 4.64
N PHE A 109 3.28 4.77 4.74
CA PHE A 109 2.80 3.55 4.10
C PHE A 109 1.42 3.13 4.62
N CYS A 110 1.23 3.10 5.94
CA CYS A 110 -0.05 2.77 6.56
C CYS A 110 -1.15 3.80 6.23
N GLN A 111 -0.81 5.09 6.22
CA GLN A 111 -1.71 6.17 5.81
C GLN A 111 -2.14 6.00 4.35
N THR A 112 -1.19 5.74 3.46
CA THR A 112 -1.45 5.48 2.04
C THR A 112 -2.38 4.29 1.86
N CYS A 113 -2.13 3.20 2.60
CA CYS A 113 -2.99 2.03 2.59
C CYS A 113 -4.42 2.38 3.01
N LEU A 114 -4.60 3.16 4.09
CA LEU A 114 -5.93 3.57 4.53
C LEU A 114 -6.63 4.46 3.50
N LEU A 115 -5.91 5.42 2.91
CA LEU A 115 -6.46 6.31 1.89
C LEU A 115 -6.98 5.53 0.68
N ILE A 116 -6.21 4.55 0.18
CA ILE A 116 -6.65 3.65 -0.91
C ILE A 116 -7.90 2.86 -0.51
N ARG A 117 -8.02 2.46 0.76
CA ARG A 117 -9.20 1.76 1.25
C ARG A 117 -10.43 2.68 1.29
N LYS A 118 -10.24 3.95 1.65
CA LYS A 118 -11.31 4.98 1.66
C LYS A 118 -11.81 5.34 0.26
N THR A 119 -10.97 5.25 -0.78
CA THR A 119 -11.43 5.53 -2.15
C THR A 119 -12.30 4.42 -2.75
N GLY A 120 -12.45 3.28 -2.04
CA GLY A 120 -13.25 2.15 -2.50
C GLY A 120 -12.60 1.35 -3.64
N LEU A 121 -11.38 1.69 -4.05
CA LEU A 121 -10.67 1.02 -5.14
C LEU A 121 -10.41 -0.47 -4.90
N MET A 122 -10.41 -0.91 -3.64
CA MET A 122 -10.26 -2.32 -3.30
C MET A 122 -11.58 -3.10 -3.27
N CYS A 123 -12.74 -2.44 -3.34
CA CYS A 123 -14.04 -3.07 -3.13
C CYS A 123 -14.35 -4.16 -4.17
N GLU A 124 -13.79 -4.04 -5.39
CA GLU A 124 -13.87 -5.10 -6.41
C GLU A 124 -13.20 -6.40 -5.92
N PHE A 125 -12.08 -6.31 -5.22
CA PHE A 125 -11.36 -7.47 -4.66
C PHE A 125 -12.11 -8.08 -3.48
N CYS A 126 -12.75 -7.24 -2.64
CA CYS A 126 -13.64 -7.70 -1.58
C CYS A 126 -14.80 -8.52 -2.17
N ARG A 127 -15.48 -7.99 -3.19
CA ARG A 127 -16.62 -8.68 -3.85
C ARG A 127 -16.23 -9.97 -4.56
N LYS A 128 -15.04 -10.03 -5.18
CA LYS A 128 -14.53 -11.26 -5.78
C LYS A 128 -14.26 -12.35 -4.74
N THR A 129 -13.92 -11.96 -3.52
CA THR A 129 -13.66 -12.87 -2.41
C THR A 129 -14.96 -13.31 -1.72
N GLU A 130 -15.90 -12.37 -1.57
CA GLU A 130 -17.23 -12.61 -1.01
C GLU A 130 -18.30 -11.97 -1.91
N PRO A 131 -18.88 -12.72 -2.86
CA PRO A 131 -19.87 -12.20 -3.80
C PRO A 131 -21.17 -11.69 -3.16
N LYS A 132 -21.44 -12.07 -1.91
CA LYS A 132 -22.60 -11.61 -1.14
C LYS A 132 -22.50 -10.13 -0.74
N ILE A 133 -21.31 -9.54 -0.76
CA ILE A 133 -21.13 -8.12 -0.42
C ILE A 133 -21.65 -7.24 -1.55
N THR A 134 -22.67 -6.44 -1.25
CA THR A 134 -23.09 -5.34 -2.12
C THR A 134 -22.30 -4.06 -1.77
N THR A 135 -21.89 -3.30 -2.80
CA THR A 135 -21.14 -2.04 -2.60
C THR A 135 -21.95 -0.93 -1.95
N GLU A 136 -23.28 -1.04 -1.97
CA GLU A 136 -24.18 -0.03 -1.42
C GLU A 136 -24.29 -0.13 0.11
N GLU A 137 -24.12 -1.34 0.64
CA GLU A 137 -24.24 -1.64 2.08
C GLU A 137 -22.89 -1.56 2.80
N CYS A 138 -21.79 -1.95 2.14
CA CYS A 138 -20.47 -1.98 2.78
C CYS A 138 -19.78 -0.60 2.78
N LYS A 139 -19.91 0.12 3.90
CA LYS A 139 -19.25 1.42 4.15
C LYS A 139 -18.07 1.34 5.12
N PHE A 140 -17.64 0.13 5.48
CA PHE A 140 -16.68 -0.11 6.56
C PHE A 140 -15.36 0.66 6.39
N CYS A 141 -14.76 0.68 5.20
CA CYS A 141 -13.48 1.37 5.00
C CYS A 141 -13.62 2.90 4.95
N LEU A 142 -14.82 3.43 4.70
CA LEU A 142 -15.08 4.88 4.63
C LEU A 142 -15.04 5.54 6.02
N SER A 143 -15.45 4.81 7.06
CA SER A 143 -15.55 5.30 8.44
C SER A 143 -14.28 5.14 9.28
N GLN A 144 -13.17 4.69 8.69
CA GLN A 144 -11.93 4.42 9.41
C GLN A 144 -11.00 5.62 9.40
N ASP A 145 -10.50 6.09 10.53
CA ASP A 145 -9.50 7.18 10.55
C ASP A 145 -8.09 6.69 10.87
N CYS A 146 -7.10 7.31 10.21
CA CYS A 146 -5.71 7.00 10.50
C CYS A 146 -5.35 7.65 11.84
N PHE A 147 -4.98 6.83 12.82
CA PHE A 147 -4.62 7.33 14.14
C PHE A 147 -3.32 8.16 14.13
N TYR A 148 -2.51 8.06 13.07
CA TYR A 148 -1.18 8.64 13.01
C TYR A 148 -1.10 10.07 12.45
N SER A 149 -2.12 10.52 11.71
CA SER A 149 -2.12 11.85 11.08
C SER A 149 -2.09 13.02 12.08
N LYS A 150 -2.43 12.80 13.35
CA LYS A 150 -2.41 13.83 14.39
C LYS A 150 -1.01 14.25 14.84
N THR A 151 0.03 13.48 14.51
CA THR A 151 1.41 13.71 15.01
C THR A 151 2.35 14.35 13.99
N LEU A 152 2.00 14.36 12.71
CA LEU A 152 2.86 14.78 11.59
C LEU A 152 3.08 16.30 11.46
N PHE A 153 2.41 17.13 12.26
CA PHE A 153 2.53 18.60 12.22
C PHE A 153 3.18 19.23 13.46
N LYS A 154 3.76 18.45 14.40
CA LYS A 154 4.37 19.01 15.62
C LYS A 154 5.91 19.00 15.69
N SER A 155 6.64 18.51 14.68
CA SER A 155 8.11 18.44 14.77
C SER A 155 8.87 19.67 14.26
N ASP A 156 8.22 20.68 13.67
CA ASP A 156 8.93 21.81 13.05
C ASP A 156 8.78 23.17 13.78
N THR A 157 8.55 23.17 15.10
CA THR A 157 8.73 24.39 15.92
C THR A 157 9.38 24.09 17.26
N ALA A 158 10.64 23.65 17.25
CA ALA A 158 11.48 23.67 18.46
C ALA A 158 12.98 23.77 18.13
N ASN A 159 13.39 24.65 17.21
CA ASN A 159 14.71 25.29 17.35
C ASN A 159 14.81 26.60 16.55
N SER A 160 14.30 27.69 17.12
CA SER A 160 14.77 29.04 16.78
C SER A 160 14.27 30.01 17.84
N LYS A 161 15.10 30.26 18.86
CA LYS A 161 15.41 31.59 19.41
C LYS A 161 16.38 31.42 20.59
N ARG A 162 17.56 32.03 20.41
CA ARG A 162 18.48 32.64 21.38
C ARG A 162 18.40 32.20 22.82
#